data_AF-A0A838RCY9-F1
#
_entry.id   AF-A0A838RCY9-F1
#
_cell.length_a   1.000
_cell.length_b   1.000
_cell.length_c   1.000
_cell.angle_alpha   90.00
_cell.angle_beta   90.00
_cell.angle_gamma   90.00
#
_symmetry.space_group_name_H-M   'P 1'
#
loop_
_entity.id
_entity.type
_entity.pdbx_description
1 polymer ?
#
loop_
_entity_poly.entity_id
_entity_poly.type
_entity_poly.pdbx_seq_one_letter_code
_entity_poly.pdbx_strand_id
1 'polypeptide(L)'
;MSTKDVATLHKVTAFVTRGDDLLLFRHPHAGIQLPAGTVEEGETPEEAVLREVAEETGLVDVSIAELLLVMEIDLAPDQAVLLESGYLRSTPEDTATLIDERFTRGLIFKVLGVQGKYTRVLYEEYDFRHADPTLLHQQEGWVLSRRLASRLERHLFRLTCHTETPAYWVVDSDRGHRFELFWVPLSSDPGLVVGQDEWLRLVKDKLC
;
A
#
# COMPACT_ATOMS: atom_id res chain seq x y z
N MET A 1 29.22 -16.52 4.87
CA MET A 1 27.99 -16.55 5.69
C MET A 1 26.86 -16.24 4.75
N SER A 2 26.03 -17.23 4.42
CA SER A 2 24.91 -17.05 3.49
C SER A 2 23.91 -16.10 4.16
N THR A 3 23.77 -14.89 3.64
CA THR A 3 22.56 -14.09 3.84
C THR A 3 21.42 -14.98 3.38
N LYS A 4 20.61 -15.51 4.31
CA LYS A 4 19.31 -16.05 3.92
C LYS A 4 18.58 -14.84 3.36
N ASP A 5 18.24 -14.85 2.07
CA ASP A 5 17.33 -13.88 1.49
C ASP A 5 16.06 -13.90 2.33
N VAL A 6 15.90 -12.88 3.18
CA VAL A 6 14.68 -12.69 3.94
C VAL A 6 13.65 -12.23 2.92
N ALA A 7 12.56 -12.98 2.80
CA ALA A 7 11.48 -12.62 1.89
C ALA A 7 11.09 -11.15 2.15
N THR A 8 11.05 -10.36 1.08
CA THR A 8 10.75 -8.93 1.12
C THR A 8 9.55 -8.69 0.21
N LEU A 9 8.57 -7.94 0.70
CA LEU A 9 7.45 -7.51 -0.13
C LEU A 9 7.75 -6.14 -0.74
N HIS A 10 7.52 -5.99 -2.04
CA HIS A 10 7.68 -4.70 -2.71
C HIS A 10 6.33 -3.96 -2.79
N LYS A 11 6.38 -2.65 -2.58
CA LYS A 11 5.28 -1.71 -2.74
C LYS A 11 5.72 -0.55 -3.62
N VAL A 12 4.76 0.14 -4.22
CA VAL A 12 4.99 1.30 -5.08
C VAL A 12 4.18 2.50 -4.61
N THR A 13 4.68 3.69 -4.89
CA THR A 13 3.96 4.95 -4.72
C THR A 13 4.26 5.84 -5.93
N ALA A 14 3.21 6.44 -6.49
CA ALA A 14 3.30 7.34 -7.62
C ALA A 14 3.18 8.81 -7.18
N PHE A 15 4.16 9.62 -7.55
CA PHE A 15 4.05 11.07 -7.61
C PHE A 15 3.69 11.45 -9.04
N VAL A 16 2.39 11.47 -9.36
CA VAL A 16 1.91 11.81 -10.69
C VAL A 16 1.87 13.33 -10.84
N THR A 17 2.65 13.85 -11.78
CA THR A 17 2.84 15.29 -12.00
C THR A 17 2.26 15.75 -13.32
N ARG A 18 1.78 17.00 -13.35
CA ARG A 18 1.38 17.74 -14.55
C ARG A 18 1.81 19.19 -14.40
N GLY A 19 2.93 19.56 -15.03
CA GLY A 19 3.60 20.83 -14.71
C GLY A 19 4.01 20.85 -13.24
N ASP A 20 3.63 21.91 -12.54
CA ASP A 20 3.91 22.10 -11.10
C ASP A 20 2.82 21.53 -10.18
N ASP A 21 1.86 20.77 -10.73
CA ASP A 21 0.79 20.13 -9.96
C ASP A 21 1.09 18.66 -9.66
N LEU A 22 0.65 18.20 -8.49
CA LEU A 22 0.64 16.82 -8.02
C LEU A 22 -0.78 16.29 -7.94
N LEU A 23 -1.02 15.11 -8.48
CA LEU A 23 -2.31 14.43 -8.38
C LEU A 23 -2.44 13.69 -7.05
N LEU A 24 -3.56 13.91 -6.38
CA LEU A 24 -3.94 13.24 -5.14
C LEU A 24 -5.37 12.72 -5.25
N PHE A 25 -5.73 11.83 -4.32
CA PHE A 25 -7.11 11.44 -4.11
C PHE A 25 -7.52 11.51 -2.65
N ARG A 26 -8.81 11.69 -2.39
CA ARG A 26 -9.42 11.61 -1.07
C ARG A 26 -10.10 10.26 -0.91
N HIS A 27 -9.62 9.48 0.06
CA HIS A 27 -10.25 8.24 0.50
C HIS A 27 -11.41 8.56 1.46
N PRO A 28 -12.58 7.90 1.35
CA PRO A 28 -13.77 8.21 2.18
C PRO A 28 -13.54 8.03 3.69
N HIS A 29 -12.60 7.16 4.07
CA HIS A 29 -12.31 6.81 5.47
C HIS A 29 -10.86 7.08 5.92
N ALA A 30 -10.00 7.53 5.00
CA ALA A 30 -8.55 7.54 5.24
C ALA A 30 -7.87 8.77 4.63
N GLY A 31 -8.55 9.91 4.56
CA GLY A 31 -7.92 11.20 4.22
C GLY A 31 -7.36 11.31 2.80
N ILE A 32 -6.40 12.22 2.62
CA ILE A 32 -5.78 12.54 1.32
C ILE A 32 -4.55 11.66 1.11
N GLN A 33 -4.42 11.06 -0.06
CA GLN A 33 -3.39 10.08 -0.39
C GLN A 33 -2.84 10.25 -1.81
N LEU A 34 -1.64 9.73 -2.01
CA LEU A 34 -0.99 9.45 -3.29
C LEU A 34 -1.44 8.08 -3.82
N PRO A 35 -1.48 7.87 -5.14
CA PRO A 35 -1.67 6.53 -5.69
C PRO A 35 -0.54 5.59 -5.26
N ALA A 36 -0.90 4.43 -4.73
CA ALA A 36 0.07 3.50 -4.14
C ALA A 36 -0.50 2.10 -3.95
N GLY A 37 0.34 1.09 -4.12
CA GLY A 37 -0.10 -0.29 -3.85
C GLY A 37 1.03 -1.29 -3.75
N THR A 38 0.67 -2.56 -3.92
CA THR A 38 1.57 -3.69 -3.74
C THR A 38 2.04 -4.18 -5.11
N VAL A 39 3.32 -4.56 -5.21
CA VAL A 39 3.81 -5.26 -6.41
C VAL A 39 3.34 -6.71 -6.35
N GLU A 40 2.53 -7.09 -7.35
CA GLU A 40 1.96 -8.42 -7.45
C GLU A 40 2.97 -9.45 -7.94
N GLU A 41 2.63 -10.74 -7.81
CA GLU A 41 3.53 -11.81 -8.26
C GLU A 41 3.71 -11.79 -9.78
N GLY A 42 4.97 -11.79 -10.22
CA GLY A 42 5.31 -11.73 -11.64
C GLY A 42 5.29 -10.32 -12.25
N GLU A 43 5.02 -9.30 -11.43
CA GLU A 43 4.99 -7.88 -11.83
C GLU A 43 6.30 -7.18 -11.45
N THR A 44 6.80 -6.29 -12.30
CA THR A 44 7.88 -5.34 -11.96
C THR A 44 7.34 -4.14 -11.18
N PRO A 45 8.17 -3.44 -10.38
CA PRO A 45 7.73 -2.20 -9.73
C PRO A 45 7.18 -1.14 -10.72
N GLU A 46 7.74 -1.08 -11.92
CA GLU A 46 7.28 -0.19 -12.99
C GLU A 46 5.89 -0.56 -13.52
N GLU A 47 5.63 -1.84 -13.76
CA GLU A 47 4.29 -2.33 -14.15
C GLU A 47 3.27 -2.07 -13.03
N ALA A 48 3.66 -2.36 -11.78
CA ALA A 48 2.82 -2.14 -10.61
C ALA A 48 2.42 -0.67 -10.46
N VAL A 49 3.37 0.26 -10.56
CA VAL A 49 3.03 1.68 -10.36
C VAL A 49 2.12 2.22 -11.45
N LEU A 50 2.25 1.74 -12.69
CA LEU A 50 1.35 2.10 -13.79
C LEU A 50 -0.04 1.51 -13.60
N ARG A 51 -0.15 0.26 -13.16
CA ARG A 51 -1.43 -0.40 -12.84
C ARG A 51 -2.16 0.33 -11.71
N GLU A 52 -1.49 0.57 -10.59
CA GLU A 52 -2.09 1.24 -9.42
C GLU A 52 -2.58 2.65 -9.78
N VAL A 53 -1.81 3.41 -10.57
CA VAL A 53 -2.27 4.72 -11.07
C VAL A 53 -3.50 4.57 -11.94
N ALA A 54 -3.56 3.60 -12.85
CA ALA A 54 -4.74 3.38 -13.66
C ALA A 54 -5.97 2.97 -12.83
N GLU A 55 -5.81 2.08 -11.85
CA GLU A 55 -6.88 1.57 -10.99
C GLU A 55 -7.43 2.64 -10.04
N GLU A 56 -6.56 3.42 -9.40
CA GLU A 56 -6.98 4.41 -8.39
C GLU A 56 -7.35 5.77 -8.99
N THR A 57 -6.85 6.07 -10.19
CA THR A 57 -7.03 7.41 -10.81
C THR A 57 -7.74 7.42 -12.15
N GLY A 58 -7.88 6.28 -12.81
CA GLY A 58 -8.42 6.20 -14.17
C GLY A 58 -7.49 6.78 -15.24
N LEU A 59 -6.29 7.25 -14.88
CA LEU A 59 -5.32 7.75 -15.84
C LEU A 59 -4.56 6.60 -16.50
N VAL A 60 -4.64 6.51 -17.82
CA VAL A 60 -3.95 5.50 -18.63
C VAL A 60 -2.83 6.06 -19.51
N ASP A 61 -2.83 7.37 -19.74
CA ASP A 61 -1.81 8.08 -20.52
C ASP A 61 -0.82 8.78 -19.58
N VAL A 62 -0.06 7.95 -18.87
CA VAL A 62 0.99 8.34 -17.93
C VAL A 62 2.28 7.61 -18.29
N SER A 63 3.43 8.27 -18.09
CA SER A 63 4.74 7.63 -18.25
C SER A 63 5.57 7.77 -16.99
N ILE A 64 6.36 6.74 -16.68
CA ILE A 64 7.38 6.83 -15.64
C ILE A 64 8.48 7.78 -16.11
N ALA A 65 8.73 8.83 -15.34
CA ALA A 65 9.82 9.77 -15.58
C ALA A 65 11.10 9.33 -14.86
N GLU A 66 10.97 8.90 -13.59
CA GLU A 66 12.11 8.56 -12.74
C GLU A 66 11.70 7.65 -11.57
N LEU A 67 12.60 6.74 -11.17
CA LEU A 67 12.60 6.12 -9.83
C LEU A 67 13.31 7.07 -8.85
N LEU A 68 12.56 7.71 -7.97
CA LEU A 68 13.05 8.76 -7.08
C LEU A 68 13.83 8.20 -5.88
N LEU A 69 13.34 7.09 -5.31
CA LEU A 69 13.87 6.49 -4.09
C LEU A 69 13.36 5.05 -3.93
N VAL A 70 14.18 4.19 -3.35
CA VAL A 70 13.76 2.89 -2.79
C VAL A 70 13.96 2.95 -1.28
N MET A 71 12.89 2.75 -0.52
CA MET A 71 12.90 2.72 0.94
C MET A 71 12.90 1.28 1.42
N GLU A 72 13.90 0.90 2.20
CA GLU A 72 13.91 -0.37 2.95
C GLU A 72 13.25 -0.16 4.30
N ILE A 73 12.25 -0.98 4.63
CA ILE A 73 11.45 -0.84 5.84
C ILE A 73 11.44 -2.19 6.56
N ASP A 74 12.08 -2.24 7.73
CA ASP A 74 11.91 -3.33 8.68
C ASP A 74 10.65 -3.06 9.50
N LEU A 75 9.74 -4.05 9.52
CA LEU A 75 8.53 -3.99 10.33
C LEU A 75 8.88 -4.14 11.82
N ALA A 76 8.00 -3.63 12.67
CA ALA A 76 8.15 -3.82 14.11
C ALA A 76 8.23 -5.32 14.45
N PRO A 77 8.90 -5.72 15.56
CA PRO A 77 9.09 -7.13 15.89
C PRO A 77 7.79 -7.95 16.02
N ASP A 78 6.68 -7.29 16.34
CA ASP A 78 5.34 -7.85 16.46
C ASP A 78 4.50 -7.64 15.19
N GLN A 79 5.11 -7.32 14.05
CA GLN A 79 4.43 -7.11 12.77
C GLN A 79 5.01 -8.00 11.67
N ALA A 80 4.15 -8.41 10.76
CA ALA A 80 4.57 -9.08 9.54
C ALA A 80 3.62 -8.77 8.39
N VAL A 81 4.15 -8.70 7.17
CA VAL A 81 3.35 -8.49 5.96
C VAL A 81 3.06 -9.81 5.26
N LEU A 82 1.82 -9.94 4.78
CA LEU A 82 1.36 -11.11 4.04
C LEU A 82 1.88 -11.09 2.61
N LEU A 83 2.56 -12.17 2.22
CA LEU A 83 3.15 -12.36 0.89
C LEU A 83 2.15 -12.95 -0.12
N GLU A 84 1.15 -13.71 0.32
CA GLU A 84 0.21 -14.36 -0.60
C GLU A 84 -1.21 -14.10 -0.13
N SER A 85 -2.09 -13.65 -1.05
CA SER A 85 -3.52 -13.52 -0.77
C SER A 85 -4.10 -14.89 -0.37
N GLY A 86 -4.95 -14.93 0.67
CA GLY A 86 -5.50 -16.19 1.16
C GLY A 86 -6.35 -16.05 2.42
N TYR A 87 -6.60 -17.17 3.07
CA TYR A 87 -7.45 -17.28 4.26
C TYR A 87 -6.61 -17.65 5.49
N LEU A 88 -7.07 -17.21 6.65
CA LEU A 88 -6.54 -17.66 7.93
C LEU A 88 -7.15 -19.00 8.33
N ARG A 89 -6.44 -19.74 9.18
CA ARG A 89 -6.88 -21.00 9.77
C ARG A 89 -7.37 -20.79 11.20
N SER A 90 -8.38 -21.56 11.62
CA SER A 90 -8.87 -21.53 13.00
C SER A 90 -7.87 -22.13 14.00
N THR A 91 -7.04 -23.07 13.57
CA THR A 91 -6.00 -23.74 14.38
C THR A 91 -4.70 -23.90 13.59
N PRO A 92 -3.54 -24.14 14.23
CA PRO A 92 -2.24 -24.29 13.56
C PRO A 92 -2.05 -25.69 12.96
N GLU A 93 -3.02 -26.14 12.15
CA GLU A 93 -3.03 -27.48 11.54
C GLU A 93 -3.34 -27.40 10.04
N ASP A 94 -2.81 -28.32 9.24
CA ASP A 94 -3.06 -28.35 7.79
C ASP A 94 -4.53 -28.61 7.45
N THR A 95 -5.22 -29.37 8.31
CA THR A 95 -6.64 -29.74 8.20
C THR A 95 -7.58 -28.75 8.89
N ALA A 96 -7.06 -27.67 9.46
CA ALA A 96 -7.86 -26.66 10.14
C ALA A 96 -8.89 -26.03 9.19
N THR A 97 -10.08 -25.74 9.72
CA THR A 97 -11.10 -24.94 9.03
C THR A 97 -10.52 -23.57 8.68
N LEU A 98 -10.78 -23.12 7.46
CA LEU A 98 -10.44 -21.75 7.04
C LEU A 98 -11.51 -20.79 7.55
N ILE A 99 -11.05 -19.64 8.03
CA ILE A 99 -11.92 -18.51 8.36
C ILE A 99 -12.47 -17.95 7.05
N ASP A 100 -13.78 -17.71 6.98
CA ASP A 100 -14.48 -17.24 5.77
C ASP A 100 -14.27 -15.74 5.52
N GLU A 101 -13.00 -15.36 5.44
CA GLU A 101 -12.54 -14.00 5.13
C GLU A 101 -11.22 -14.09 4.36
N ARG A 102 -11.18 -13.47 3.17
CA ARG A 102 -10.00 -13.46 2.31
C ARG A 102 -9.18 -12.21 2.58
N PHE A 103 -7.91 -12.42 2.92
CA PHE A 103 -6.91 -11.37 3.12
C PHE A 103 -6.06 -11.20 1.87
N THR A 104 -5.73 -9.96 1.52
CA THR A 104 -4.94 -9.63 0.34
C THR A 104 -3.45 -9.53 0.66
N ARG A 105 -2.62 -9.83 -0.34
CA ARG A 105 -1.17 -9.61 -0.31
C ARG A 105 -0.87 -8.15 0.07
N GLY A 106 0.13 -7.96 0.91
CA GLY A 106 0.56 -6.64 1.37
C GLY A 106 -0.15 -6.10 2.60
N LEU A 107 -1.15 -6.80 3.14
CA LEU A 107 -1.71 -6.51 4.46
C LEU A 107 -0.69 -6.81 5.56
N ILE A 108 -0.59 -5.90 6.53
CA ILE A 108 0.25 -6.05 7.71
C ILE A 108 -0.61 -6.61 8.83
N PHE A 109 -0.11 -7.66 9.47
CA PHE A 109 -0.70 -8.28 10.64
C PHE A 109 0.15 -8.02 11.88
N LYS A 110 -0.49 -7.97 13.04
CA LYS A 110 0.20 -8.19 14.32
C LYS A 110 0.53 -9.68 14.48
N VAL A 111 1.71 -9.99 14.98
CA VAL A 111 2.19 -11.34 15.26
C VAL A 111 1.98 -11.63 16.74
N LEU A 112 1.15 -12.63 17.05
CA LEU A 112 0.80 -13.02 18.41
C LEU A 112 1.62 -14.21 18.93
N GLY A 113 2.24 -14.98 18.04
CA GLY A 113 3.08 -16.11 18.41
C GLY A 113 3.31 -17.10 17.27
N VAL A 114 4.19 -18.07 17.48
CA VAL A 114 4.54 -19.10 16.49
C VAL A 114 4.34 -20.48 17.09
N GLN A 115 3.71 -21.39 16.32
CA GLN A 115 3.54 -22.79 16.67
C GLN A 115 3.85 -23.66 15.44
N GLY A 116 4.95 -24.42 15.50
CA GLY A 116 5.41 -25.22 14.37
C GLY A 116 5.70 -24.36 13.15
N LYS A 117 5.03 -24.63 12.03
CA LYS A 117 5.14 -23.88 10.77
C LYS A 117 4.10 -22.76 10.61
N TYR A 118 3.33 -22.49 11.65
CA TYR A 118 2.26 -21.48 11.64
C TYR A 118 2.57 -20.34 12.58
N THR A 119 2.15 -19.15 12.19
CA THR A 119 2.18 -17.93 12.99
C THR A 119 0.73 -17.55 13.29
N ARG A 120 0.44 -17.28 14.56
CA ARG A 120 -0.82 -16.69 15.01
C ARG A 120 -0.75 -15.19 14.75
N VAL A 121 -1.76 -14.67 14.06
CA VAL A 121 -1.80 -13.29 13.60
C VAL A 121 -3.11 -12.62 13.94
N LEU A 122 -3.09 -11.30 14.05
CA LEU A 122 -4.27 -10.45 14.24
C LEU A 122 -4.27 -9.36 13.17
N TYR A 123 -5.32 -9.32 12.36
CA TYR A 123 -5.65 -8.21 11.48
C TYR A 123 -6.55 -7.24 12.23
N GLU A 124 -6.30 -5.94 12.06
CA GLU A 124 -7.14 -4.87 12.58
C GLU A 124 -7.30 -3.82 11.49
N GLU A 125 -8.52 -3.37 11.28
CA GLU A 125 -8.87 -2.27 10.39
C GLU A 125 -9.45 -1.14 11.22
N TYR A 126 -8.99 0.09 10.97
CA TYR A 126 -9.37 1.27 11.73
C TYR A 126 -9.93 2.35 10.82
N ASP A 127 -10.90 3.10 11.35
CA ASP A 127 -11.39 4.35 10.80
C ASP A 127 -10.58 5.53 11.37
N PHE A 128 -9.95 6.29 10.49
CA PHE A 128 -9.10 7.43 10.84
C PHE A 128 -9.76 8.80 10.60
N ARG A 129 -11.09 8.85 10.42
CA ARG A 129 -11.81 10.12 10.23
C ARG A 129 -11.79 11.03 11.46
N HIS A 130 -11.54 10.48 12.64
CA HIS A 130 -11.48 11.22 13.91
C HIS A 130 -10.08 11.12 14.52
N ALA A 131 -9.75 12.03 15.43
CA ALA A 131 -8.44 12.06 16.11
C ALA A 131 -8.15 10.75 16.88
N ASP A 132 -9.20 10.10 17.38
CA ASP A 132 -9.12 8.77 17.99
C ASP A 132 -9.56 7.71 16.95
N PRO A 133 -8.65 6.83 16.48
CA PRO A 133 -8.99 5.80 15.52
C PRO A 133 -10.02 4.82 16.09
N THR A 134 -11.08 4.56 15.34
CA THR A 134 -12.12 3.59 15.73
C THR A 134 -11.85 2.24 15.08
N LEU A 135 -11.76 1.16 15.85
CA LEU A 135 -11.62 -0.19 15.31
C LEU A 135 -12.90 -0.56 14.54
N LEU A 136 -12.78 -0.81 13.23
CA LEU A 136 -13.87 -1.21 12.35
C LEU A 136 -14.01 -2.73 12.30
N HIS A 137 -12.89 -3.42 12.18
CA HIS A 137 -12.85 -4.86 12.00
C HIS A 137 -11.60 -5.44 12.65
N GLN A 138 -11.71 -6.65 13.17
CA GLN A 138 -10.55 -7.42 13.60
C GLN A 138 -10.78 -8.89 13.31
N GLN A 139 -9.71 -9.56 12.90
CA GLN A 139 -9.75 -11.00 12.68
C GLN A 139 -8.44 -11.63 13.11
N GLU A 140 -8.55 -12.59 14.02
CA GLU A 140 -7.43 -13.40 14.49
C GLU A 140 -7.43 -14.77 13.79
N GLY A 141 -6.27 -15.35 13.58
CA GLY A 141 -6.15 -16.72 13.09
C GLY A 141 -4.72 -17.16 12.88
N TRP A 142 -4.54 -18.25 12.14
CA TRP A 142 -3.24 -18.86 11.88
C TRP A 142 -2.90 -18.85 10.39
N VAL A 143 -1.66 -18.50 10.06
CA VAL A 143 -1.14 -18.52 8.69
C VAL A 143 0.21 -19.24 8.66
N LEU A 144 0.57 -19.83 7.53
CA LEU A 144 1.89 -20.44 7.37
C LEU A 144 2.97 -19.37 7.49
N SER A 145 3.95 -19.56 8.36
CA SER A 145 5.00 -18.56 8.63
C SER A 145 5.79 -18.18 7.38
N ARG A 146 5.93 -19.09 6.40
CA ARG A 146 6.59 -18.81 5.11
C ARG A 146 5.85 -17.80 4.22
N ARG A 147 4.58 -17.51 4.52
CA ARG A 147 3.77 -16.50 3.82
C ARG A 147 3.91 -15.11 4.44
N LEU A 148 4.77 -14.97 5.44
CA LEU A 148 5.00 -13.73 6.15
C LEU A 148 6.42 -13.24 5.89
N ALA A 149 6.56 -11.93 5.75
CA ALA A 149 7.82 -11.22 5.70
C ALA A 149 7.89 -10.17 6.80
N SER A 150 9.09 -9.94 7.34
CA SER A 150 9.36 -8.84 8.28
C SER A 150 9.89 -7.58 7.59
N ARG A 151 10.10 -7.62 6.27
CA ARG A 151 10.69 -6.52 5.51
C ARG A 151 9.83 -6.14 4.30
N LEU A 152 9.80 -4.84 4.04
CA LEU A 152 9.16 -4.18 2.92
C LEU A 152 10.18 -3.35 2.16
N GLU A 153 10.00 -3.24 0.85
CA GLU A 153 10.67 -2.22 0.05
C GLU A 153 9.62 -1.38 -0.66
N ARG A 154 9.70 -0.06 -0.52
CA ARG A 154 8.79 0.87 -1.20
C ARG A 154 9.54 1.65 -2.27
N HIS A 155 9.11 1.51 -3.52
CA HIS A 155 9.63 2.21 -4.68
C HIS A 155 8.80 3.48 -4.92
N LEU A 156 9.44 4.64 -4.86
CA LEU A 156 8.81 5.93 -5.11
C LEU A 156 9.12 6.37 -6.54
N PHE A 157 8.10 6.52 -7.37
CA PHE A 157 8.25 6.93 -8.76
C PHE A 157 7.69 8.32 -9.01
N ARG A 158 8.34 9.08 -9.89
CA ARG A 158 7.73 10.24 -10.56
C ARG A 158 7.09 9.76 -11.85
N LEU A 159 5.82 10.06 -12.03
CA LEU A 159 5.10 9.85 -13.27
C LEU A 159 4.68 11.20 -13.86
N THR A 160 4.59 11.26 -15.19
CA THR A 160 4.09 12.44 -15.91
C THR A 160 2.77 12.08 -16.57
N CYS A 161 1.73 12.89 -16.33
CA CYS A 161 0.47 12.79 -17.04
C CYS A 161 0.52 13.64 -18.32
N HIS A 162 0.19 13.03 -19.46
CA HIS A 162 0.28 13.68 -20.78
C HIS A 162 -1.07 14.13 -21.33
N THR A 163 -2.16 13.63 -20.76
CA THR A 163 -3.52 13.96 -21.17
C THR A 163 -4.06 15.16 -20.38
N GLU A 164 -4.87 15.98 -21.05
CA GLU A 164 -5.65 17.02 -20.39
C GLU A 164 -6.75 16.38 -19.54
N THR A 165 -6.75 16.68 -18.24
CA THR A 165 -7.73 16.14 -17.29
C THR A 165 -8.59 17.27 -16.72
N PRO A 166 -9.80 16.99 -16.24
CA PRO A 166 -10.50 17.90 -15.33
C PRO A 166 -9.63 18.27 -14.12
N ALA A 167 -9.93 19.41 -13.49
CA ALA A 167 -9.31 19.78 -12.22
C ALA A 167 -9.71 18.83 -11.07
N TYR A 168 -10.88 18.20 -11.21
CA TYR A 168 -11.47 17.28 -10.25
C TYR A 168 -12.27 16.19 -10.98
N TRP A 169 -12.15 14.94 -10.54
CA TRP A 169 -12.98 13.83 -11.01
C TRP A 169 -13.10 12.74 -9.94
N VAL A 170 -13.88 11.71 -10.24
CA VAL A 170 -14.16 10.62 -9.30
C VAL A 170 -13.95 9.29 -10.00
N VAL A 171 -13.34 8.34 -9.29
CA VAL A 171 -13.14 6.96 -9.73
C VAL A 171 -13.67 6.01 -8.66
N ASP A 172 -14.33 4.96 -9.10
CA ASP A 172 -14.65 3.81 -8.25
C ASP A 172 -13.46 2.85 -8.31
N SER A 173 -12.73 2.73 -7.20
CA SER A 173 -11.63 1.78 -7.07
C SER A 173 -12.12 0.34 -7.17
N ASP A 174 -11.22 -0.55 -7.56
CA ASP A 174 -11.42 -2.00 -7.61
C ASP A 174 -11.85 -2.59 -6.25
N ARG A 175 -11.52 -1.92 -5.14
CA ARG A 175 -11.91 -2.25 -3.77
C ARG A 175 -13.30 -1.72 -3.36
N GLY A 176 -14.05 -1.12 -4.29
CA GLY A 176 -15.41 -0.64 -4.04
C GLY A 176 -15.47 0.69 -3.27
N HIS A 177 -14.34 1.38 -3.11
CA HIS A 177 -14.31 2.73 -2.57
C HIS A 177 -14.36 3.77 -3.69
N ARG A 178 -15.07 4.86 -3.43
CA ARG A 178 -15.15 5.99 -4.34
C ARG A 178 -14.11 7.05 -3.98
N PHE A 179 -13.15 7.29 -4.86
CA PHE A 179 -12.05 8.23 -4.66
C PHE A 179 -12.33 9.54 -5.36
N GLU A 180 -12.11 10.65 -4.65
CA GLU A 180 -12.23 11.99 -5.21
C GLU A 180 -10.84 12.52 -5.57
N LEU A 181 -10.59 12.73 -6.85
CA LEU A 181 -9.28 13.10 -7.39
C LEU A 181 -9.18 14.59 -7.65
N PHE A 182 -8.01 15.16 -7.37
CA PHE A 182 -7.75 16.59 -7.55
C PHE A 182 -6.25 16.87 -7.68
N TRP A 183 -5.93 17.95 -8.40
CA TRP A 183 -4.58 18.47 -8.55
C TRP A 183 -4.27 19.50 -7.47
N VAL A 184 -3.06 19.44 -6.91
CA VAL A 184 -2.56 20.41 -5.92
C VAL A 184 -1.19 20.93 -6.37
N PRO A 185 -0.92 22.25 -6.30
CA PRO A 185 0.41 22.77 -6.61
C PRO A 185 1.47 22.16 -5.67
N LEU A 186 2.61 21.73 -6.19
CA LEU A 186 3.74 21.16 -5.44
C LEU A 186 4.29 22.10 -4.34
N SER A 187 4.09 23.40 -4.51
CA SER A 187 4.43 24.42 -3.53
C SER A 187 3.56 24.36 -2.26
N SER A 188 2.40 23.70 -2.32
CA SER A 188 1.43 23.63 -1.21
C SER A 188 1.75 22.50 -0.23
N ASP A 189 1.14 22.56 0.95
CA ASP A 189 1.01 21.41 1.84
C ASP A 189 -0.36 20.76 1.59
N PRO A 190 -0.41 19.55 1.00
CA PRO A 190 -1.67 18.90 0.66
C PRO A 190 -2.40 18.27 1.85
N GLY A 191 -1.78 18.19 3.04
CA GLY A 191 -2.37 17.49 4.18
C GLY A 191 -2.53 15.98 3.94
N LEU A 192 -1.49 15.35 3.38
CA LEU A 192 -1.41 13.90 3.21
C LEU A 192 -1.55 13.17 4.55
N VAL A 193 -2.11 11.97 4.52
CA VAL A 193 -2.15 11.12 5.71
C VAL A 193 -0.77 10.78 6.24
N VAL A 194 -0.72 10.54 7.55
CA VAL A 194 0.51 10.18 8.29
C VAL A 194 1.24 9.05 7.57
N GLY A 195 2.52 9.28 7.31
CA GLY A 195 3.43 8.37 6.61
C GLY A 195 3.61 8.74 5.14
N GLN A 196 2.56 9.20 4.44
CA GLN A 196 2.69 9.64 3.05
C GLN A 196 3.28 11.06 2.94
N ASP A 197 3.02 11.90 3.94
CA ASP A 197 3.63 13.22 4.10
C ASP A 197 5.18 13.13 4.15
N GLU A 198 5.70 12.09 4.80
CA GLU A 198 7.13 11.80 4.85
C GLU A 198 7.69 11.41 3.49
N TRP A 199 6.98 10.59 2.71
CA TRP A 199 7.41 10.24 1.36
C TRP A 199 7.55 11.48 0.49
N LEU A 200 6.54 12.38 0.51
CA LEU A 200 6.60 13.64 -0.23
C LEU A 200 7.79 14.49 0.22
N ARG A 201 8.01 14.62 1.53
CA ARG A 201 9.14 15.38 2.09
C ARG A 201 10.49 14.86 1.61
N LEU A 202 10.67 13.54 1.53
CA LEU A 202 11.91 12.90 1.11
C LEU A 202 12.26 13.15 -0.36
N VAL A 203 11.26 13.36 -1.22
CA VAL A 203 11.46 13.49 -2.67
C VAL A 203 11.11 14.86 -3.24
N LYS A 204 10.64 15.80 -2.41
CA LYS A 204 10.11 17.11 -2.83
C LYS A 204 11.07 17.86 -3.75
N ASP A 205 12.36 17.89 -3.41
CA ASP A 205 13.39 18.58 -4.20
C ASP A 205 13.61 17.99 -5.60
N LYS A 206 13.17 16.75 -5.84
CA LYS A 206 13.24 16.07 -7.15
C LYS A 206 11.96 16.22 -7.99
N LEU A 207 10.89 16.73 -7.38
CA LEU A 207 9.61 16.96 -8.06
C LEU A 207 9.52 18.37 -8.65
N CYS A 208 10.21 19.34 -8.04
CA CYS A 208 10.28 20.74 -8.48
C CYS A 208 11.30 20.99 -9.60
#